data_AF-A0A964BE35-F1
#
_entry.id   AF-A0A964BE35-F1
#
_cell.length_a   1.000
_cell.length_b   1.000
_cell.length_c   1.000
_cell.angle_alpha   90.00
_cell.angle_beta   90.00
_cell.angle_gamma   90.00
#
_symmetry.space_group_name_H-M   'P 1'
#
loop_
_entity.id
_entity.type
_entity.pdbx_description
1 polymer ?
#
loop_
_entity_poly.entity_id
_entity_poly.type
_entity_poly.pdbx_seq_one_letter_code
_entity_poly.pdbx_strand_id
1 'polypeptide(L)'
;MVEVRRVDSLFDGRHRAGRYRVSPPSDHPASGMTVEVAMGGGAYSTIINPQSFKNGGPEWVMRYGNPESIRYTVASLLETFDYLLSDNINMKEATERLRILRAVRRDLVKGGGDG
;
A
#
# COMPACT_ATOMS: atom_id res chain seq x y z
N MET A 1 2.15 -9.21 -20.46
CA MET A 1 3.49 -8.81 -20.00
C MET A 1 3.31 -7.58 -19.12
N VAL A 2 3.22 -7.76 -17.80
CA VAL A 2 3.09 -6.65 -16.85
C VAL A 2 4.47 -6.01 -16.75
N GLU A 3 4.57 -4.71 -17.05
CA GLU A 3 5.83 -3.96 -16.96
C GLU A 3 6.25 -3.91 -15.49
N VAL A 4 7.09 -4.86 -15.07
CA VAL A 4 7.74 -4.85 -13.76
C VAL A 4 8.77 -3.72 -13.79
N ARG A 5 8.37 -2.52 -13.35
CA ARG A 5 9.30 -1.41 -13.14
C ARG A 5 10.26 -1.74 -11.99
N ARG A 6 11.39 -2.34 -12.37
CA ARG A 6 12.70 -2.51 -11.70
C ARG A 6 12.67 -2.74 -10.18
N VAL A 7 12.95 -3.99 -9.81
CA VAL A 7 12.81 -4.55 -8.46
C VAL A 7 13.99 -4.23 -7.51
N ASP A 8 15.22 -3.92 -7.96
CA ASP A 8 16.39 -4.11 -7.07
C ASP A 8 17.35 -2.92 -6.86
N SER A 9 16.90 -1.66 -6.85
CA SER A 9 17.81 -0.53 -6.49
C SER A 9 17.22 0.54 -5.58
N LEU A 10 16.21 0.21 -4.77
CA LEU A 10 15.37 1.21 -4.08
C LEU A 10 15.66 1.41 -2.59
N PHE A 11 16.79 0.95 -2.05
CA PHE A 11 17.13 1.11 -0.63
C PHE A 11 18.32 2.05 -0.38
N ASP A 12 18.29 3.26 -0.96
CA ASP A 12 19.08 4.39 -0.45
C ASP A 12 18.13 5.40 0.22
N GLY A 13 18.56 6.02 1.33
CA GLY A 13 17.73 6.87 2.20
C GLY A 13 17.24 8.20 1.60
N ARG A 14 17.01 8.29 0.28
CA ARG A 14 16.66 9.53 -0.45
C ARG A 14 15.26 9.51 -1.10
N HIS A 15 14.30 8.71 -0.62
CA HIS A 15 12.97 8.72 -1.25
C HIS A 15 12.14 9.95 -0.90
N ARG A 16 11.70 10.65 -1.96
CA ARG A 16 10.64 11.66 -1.89
C ARG A 16 9.34 10.99 -1.48
N ALA A 17 8.64 11.59 -0.52
CA ALA A 17 7.32 11.17 -0.09
C ALA A 17 6.37 10.96 -1.29
N GLY A 18 5.55 9.91 -1.25
CA GLY A 18 4.55 9.60 -2.27
C GLY A 18 5.01 8.66 -3.40
N ARG A 19 6.27 8.21 -3.40
CA ARG A 19 6.63 7.01 -4.19
C ARG A 19 5.98 5.78 -3.58
N TYR A 20 5.59 4.83 -4.42
CA TYR A 20 4.91 3.62 -3.98
C TYR A 20 5.31 2.40 -4.79
N ARG A 21 5.13 1.21 -4.21
CA ARG A 21 5.30 -0.07 -4.88
C ARG A 21 4.09 -0.96 -4.65
N VAL A 22 3.59 -1.53 -5.73
CA VAL A 22 2.64 -2.65 -5.67
C VAL A 22 3.48 -3.92 -5.56
N SER A 23 3.19 -4.80 -4.61
CA SER A 23 3.88 -6.09 -4.52
C SER A 23 3.78 -6.81 -5.88
N PRO A 24 4.89 -7.32 -6.43
CA PRO A 24 4.88 -7.92 -7.76
C PRO A 24 3.89 -9.09 -7.81
N PRO A 25 3.36 -9.41 -9.01
CA PRO A 25 2.60 -10.63 -9.21
C PRO A 25 3.51 -11.81 -8.86
N SER A 26 3.17 -12.51 -7.79
CA SER A 26 3.78 -13.76 -7.36
C SER A 26 2.66 -14.77 -7.18
N ASP A 27 2.99 -16.05 -7.02
CA ASP A 27 2.00 -17.10 -6.75
C ASP A 27 1.34 -16.95 -5.36
N HIS A 28 1.80 -15.99 -4.54
CA HIS A 28 1.20 -15.74 -3.24
C HIS A 28 -0.18 -15.07 -3.39
N PRO A 29 -1.26 -15.59 -2.78
CA PRO A 29 -2.60 -15.05 -2.94
C PRO A 29 -2.76 -13.57 -2.54
N ALA A 30 -1.91 -13.08 -1.63
CA ALA A 30 -1.88 -11.67 -1.25
C ALA A 30 -1.19 -10.71 -2.23
N SER A 31 -0.58 -11.22 -3.32
CA SER A 31 0.13 -10.37 -4.28
C SER A 31 -0.80 -9.34 -4.92
N GLY A 32 -0.32 -8.09 -5.02
CA GLY A 32 -1.07 -6.99 -5.62
C GLY A 32 -2.26 -6.47 -4.79
N MET A 33 -2.51 -7.00 -3.60
CA MET A 33 -3.64 -6.59 -2.75
C MET A 33 -3.41 -5.29 -1.97
N THR A 34 -2.15 -4.99 -1.66
CA THR A 34 -1.73 -3.74 -0.99
C THR A 34 -0.61 -3.06 -1.76
N VAL A 35 -0.38 -1.81 -1.38
CA VAL A 35 0.68 -0.96 -1.89
C VAL A 35 1.44 -0.39 -0.71
N GLU A 36 2.76 -0.50 -0.75
CA GLU A 36 3.65 0.17 0.20
C GLU A 36 3.99 1.57 -0.34
N VAL A 37 3.90 2.56 0.54
CA VAL A 37 4.04 3.98 0.21
C VAL A 37 5.16 4.57 1.07
N ALA A 38 6.12 5.22 0.43
CA ALA A 38 7.19 5.94 1.09
C ALA A 38 6.64 7.27 1.68
N MET A 39 6.82 7.46 2.97
CA MET A 39 6.44 8.69 3.69
C MET A 39 7.57 9.74 3.69
N GLY A 40 8.77 9.37 3.23
CA GLY A 40 9.99 10.17 3.34
C GLY A 40 10.75 9.89 4.63
N GLY A 41 12.03 10.27 4.68
CA GLY A 41 12.87 10.05 5.87
C GLY A 41 13.07 8.57 6.24
N GLY A 42 12.88 7.64 5.29
CA GLY A 42 12.97 6.20 5.53
C GLY A 42 11.70 5.55 6.10
N ALA A 43 10.64 6.32 6.35
CA ALA A 43 9.37 5.78 6.84
C ALA A 43 8.48 5.27 5.70
N TYR A 44 7.71 4.22 5.98
CA TYR A 44 6.78 3.58 5.05
C TYR A 44 5.40 3.39 5.67
N SER A 45 4.40 3.23 4.82
CA SER A 45 3.01 2.96 5.21
C SER A 45 2.33 2.10 4.15
N THR A 46 1.31 1.36 4.53
CA THR A 46 0.62 0.40 3.66
C THR A 46 -0.83 0.83 3.44
N ILE A 47 -1.28 0.80 2.19
CA ILE A 47 -2.70 1.00 1.83
C ILE A 47 -3.21 -0.15 0.97
N ILE A 48 -4.53 -0.33 0.95
CA ILE A 48 -5.18 -1.25 0.01
C ILE A 48 -4.91 -0.78 -1.42
N ASN A 49 -4.53 -1.70 -2.30
CA ASN A 49 -4.47 -1.43 -3.73
C ASN A 49 -5.91 -1.30 -4.26
N PRO A 50 -6.38 -0.12 -4.72
CA PRO A 50 -7.75 0.02 -5.21
C PRO A 50 -8.04 -0.81 -6.47
N GLN A 51 -7.00 -1.25 -7.20
CA GLN A 51 -7.18 -2.14 -8.35
C GLN A 51 -7.53 -3.57 -7.93
N SER A 52 -7.17 -3.99 -6.71
CA SER A 52 -7.44 -5.33 -6.19
C SER A 52 -8.93 -5.62 -6.00
N PHE A 53 -9.78 -4.59 -5.89
CA PHE A 53 -11.23 -4.78 -5.76
C PHE A 53 -11.87 -5.45 -6.98
N LYS A 54 -11.24 -5.39 -8.18
CA LYS A 54 -11.73 -6.12 -9.37
C LYS A 54 -11.71 -7.65 -9.17
N ASN A 55 -10.81 -8.14 -8.32
CA ASN A 55 -10.61 -9.57 -8.07
C ASN A 55 -10.82 -9.92 -6.58
N GLY A 56 -11.71 -9.19 -5.89
CA GLY A 56 -12.08 -9.49 -4.51
C GLY A 56 -10.94 -9.29 -3.50
N GLY A 57 -10.25 -8.13 -3.53
CA GLY A 57 -9.11 -7.76 -2.69
C GLY A 57 -9.25 -7.93 -1.15
N PRO A 58 -8.36 -7.33 -0.33
CA PRO A 58 -8.19 -7.71 1.09
C PRO A 58 -9.49 -7.80 1.89
N GLU A 59 -10.39 -6.84 1.72
CA GLU A 59 -11.66 -6.78 2.43
C GLU A 59 -12.56 -7.98 2.09
N TRP A 60 -12.69 -8.33 0.82
CA TRP A 60 -13.54 -9.42 0.37
C TRP A 60 -12.97 -10.77 0.81
N VAL A 61 -11.65 -10.97 0.71
CA VAL A 61 -10.99 -12.20 1.20
C VAL A 61 -11.21 -12.37 2.70
N MET A 62 -11.11 -11.29 3.49
CA MET A 62 -11.39 -11.34 4.92
C MET A 62 -12.85 -11.65 5.23
N ARG A 63 -13.78 -11.24 4.37
CA ARG A 63 -15.22 -11.39 4.61
C ARG A 63 -15.77 -12.74 4.14
N TYR A 64 -15.31 -13.23 2.99
CA TYR A 64 -15.93 -14.38 2.29
C TYR A 64 -14.92 -15.42 1.79
N GLY A 65 -13.63 -15.10 1.77
CA GLY A 65 -12.57 -15.97 1.25
C GLY A 65 -11.84 -16.76 2.33
N ASN A 66 -10.57 -17.10 2.06
CA ASN A 66 -9.65 -17.68 3.04
C ASN A 66 -8.72 -16.59 3.64
N PRO A 67 -8.93 -16.17 4.89
CA PRO A 67 -8.13 -15.13 5.54
C PRO A 67 -6.66 -15.50 5.73
N GLU A 68 -6.33 -16.79 5.83
CA GLU A 68 -4.95 -17.24 6.07
C GLU A 68 -4.01 -16.71 4.98
N SER A 69 -4.52 -16.66 3.76
CA SER A 69 -3.78 -16.26 2.56
C SER A 69 -3.34 -14.79 2.55
N ILE A 70 -3.91 -13.93 3.43
CA ILE A 70 -3.66 -12.49 3.48
C ILE A 70 -3.37 -11.96 4.89
N ARG A 71 -3.16 -12.84 5.88
CA ARG A 71 -3.02 -12.44 7.29
C ARG A 71 -1.92 -11.39 7.54
N TYR A 72 -0.79 -11.51 6.85
CA TYR A 72 0.32 -10.56 6.98
C TYR A 72 0.02 -9.20 6.33
N THR A 73 -0.74 -9.21 5.25
CA THR A 73 -1.23 -7.99 4.59
C THR A 73 -2.16 -7.20 5.52
N VAL A 74 -3.02 -7.89 6.25
CA VAL A 74 -3.89 -7.26 7.26
C VAL A 74 -3.07 -6.65 8.39
N ALA A 75 -2.05 -7.35 8.89
CA ALA A 75 -1.18 -6.83 9.93
C ALA A 75 -0.55 -5.47 9.53
N SER A 76 0.00 -5.36 8.32
CA SER A 76 0.59 -4.11 7.83
C SER A 76 -0.42 -2.97 7.63
N LEU A 77 -1.66 -3.29 7.25
CA LEU A 77 -2.75 -2.30 7.16
C LEU A 77 -3.15 -1.77 8.55
N LEU A 78 -3.27 -2.67 9.52
CA LEU A 78 -3.56 -2.31 10.91
C LEU A 78 -2.45 -1.45 11.50
N GLU A 79 -1.18 -1.83 11.30
CA GLU A 79 -0.03 -1.05 11.74
C GLU A 79 -0.05 0.38 11.19
N THR A 80 -0.35 0.53 9.89
CA THR A 80 -0.42 1.87 9.27
C THR A 80 -1.54 2.72 9.86
N PHE A 81 -2.71 2.11 10.07
CA PHE A 81 -3.85 2.81 10.63
C PHE A 81 -3.61 3.19 12.10
N ASP A 82 -3.10 2.25 12.91
CA ASP A 82 -2.76 2.48 14.31
C ASP A 82 -1.72 3.59 14.45
N TYR A 83 -0.68 3.59 13.62
CA TYR A 83 0.34 4.63 13.65
C TYR A 83 -0.23 6.03 13.35
N LEU A 84 -1.20 6.14 12.43
CA LEU A 84 -1.89 7.40 12.16
C LEU A 84 -2.73 7.91 13.35
N LEU A 85 -3.18 7.01 14.23
CA LEU A 85 -3.94 7.32 15.44
C LEU A 85 -3.06 7.46 16.68
N SER A 86 -1.84 6.94 16.65
CA SER A 86 -0.96 6.87 17.80
C SER A 86 -0.45 8.24 18.24
N ASP A 87 -0.20 8.40 19.55
CA ASP A 87 0.42 9.58 20.14
C ASP A 87 1.90 9.76 19.77
N ASN A 88 2.48 8.83 18.99
CA ASN A 88 3.85 8.92 18.48
C ASN A 88 4.03 10.05 17.46
N ILE A 89 2.94 10.53 16.86
CA ILE A 89 2.93 11.62 15.90
C ILE A 89 1.93 12.69 16.30
N ASN A 90 2.18 13.93 15.90
CA ASN A 90 1.23 15.01 16.07
C ASN A 90 0.22 15.08 14.91
N MET A 91 -0.85 15.85 15.09
CA MET A 91 -1.90 16.02 14.08
C MET A 91 -1.41 16.60 12.74
N LYS A 92 -0.36 17.44 12.75
CA LYS A 92 0.22 17.98 11.52
C LYS A 92 0.87 16.87 10.70
N GLU A 93 1.63 16.00 11.35
CA GLU A 93 2.27 14.85 10.70
C GLU A 93 1.26 13.81 10.23
N ALA A 94 0.28 13.46 11.08
CA ALA A 94 -0.81 12.55 10.71
C ALA A 94 -1.56 13.05 9.47
N THR A 95 -1.86 14.36 9.42
CA THR A 95 -2.53 14.99 8.28
C THR A 95 -1.69 14.91 7.00
N GLU A 96 -0.38 15.14 7.10
CA GLU A 96 0.51 15.09 5.94
C GLU A 96 0.67 13.67 5.41
N ARG A 97 0.87 12.68 6.29
CA ARG A 97 0.90 11.27 5.93
C ARG A 97 -0.41 10.86 5.25
N LEU A 98 -1.56 11.22 5.82
CA LEU A 98 -2.87 10.97 5.21
C LEU A 98 -3.00 11.64 3.82
N ARG A 99 -2.48 12.86 3.65
CA ARG A 99 -2.48 13.54 2.35
C ARG A 99 -1.70 12.75 1.29
N ILE A 100 -0.52 12.25 1.65
CA ILE A 100 0.32 11.42 0.78
C ILE A 100 -0.43 10.12 0.41
N LEU A 101 -0.97 9.41 1.39
CA LEU A 101 -1.73 8.18 1.16
C LEU A 101 -2.94 8.40 0.23
N ARG A 102 -3.68 9.50 0.42
CA ARG A 102 -4.80 9.89 -0.45
C ARG A 102 -4.35 10.23 -1.87
N ALA A 103 -3.18 10.88 -2.02
CA ALA A 103 -2.62 11.20 -3.33
C ALA A 103 -2.24 9.94 -4.10
N VAL A 104 -1.53 9.01 -3.45
CA VAL A 104 -1.15 7.72 -4.04
C VAL A 104 -2.37 6.89 -4.40
N ARG A 105 -3.36 6.78 -3.50
CA ARG A 105 -4.60 6.05 -3.80
C ARG A 105 -5.31 6.61 -5.04
N ARG A 106 -5.34 7.94 -5.21
CA ARG A 106 -5.94 8.59 -6.38
C ARG A 106 -5.15 8.30 -7.65
N ASP A 107 -3.82 8.26 -7.57
CA ASP A 107 -2.96 7.90 -8.71
C ASP A 107 -3.21 6.45 -9.16
N LEU A 108 -3.26 5.50 -8.22
CA LEU A 108 -3.56 4.09 -8.48
C LEU A 108 -4.93 3.86 -9.14
N VAL A 109 -5.94 4.65 -8.77
CA VAL A 109 -7.27 4.61 -9.42
C VAL A 109 -7.19 5.11 -10.86
N LYS A 110 -6.45 6.18 -11.12
CA LYS A 110 -6.28 6.73 -12.48
C LYS A 110 -5.46 5.82 -13.39
N GLY A 111 -4.37 5.25 -12.87
CA GLY A 111 -3.51 4.30 -13.59
C GLY A 111 -4.16 2.94 -13.87
N GLY A 112 -5.38 2.69 -13.39
CA GLY A 112 -6.18 1.49 -13.71
C GLY A 112 -7.23 1.70 -14.82
N GLY A 113 -7.21 2.86 -15.49
CA GLY A 113 -8.20 3.29 -16.49
C GLY A 113 -7.74 3.30 -17.95
N ASP A 114 -6.45 3.12 -18.26
CA ASP A 114 -5.94 2.99 -19.62
C ASP A 114 -5.12 1.70 -19.72
N GLY A 115 -5.73 0.68 -20.32
CA GLY A 115 -5.18 -0.66 -20.56
C GLY A 115 -6.25 -1.56 -21.16
#